data_AF-K9UP16-F1
#
_entry.id   AF-K9UP16-F1
#
_cell.length_a   1.000
_cell.length_b   1.000
_cell.length_c   1.000
_cell.angle_alpha   90.00
_cell.angle_beta   90.00
_cell.angle_gamma   90.00
#
_symmetry.space_group_name_H-M   'P 1'
#
loop_
_entity.id
_entity.type
_entity.pdbx_description
1 polymer ?
#
loop_
_entity_poly.entity_id
_entity_poly.type
_entity_poly.pdbx_seq_one_letter_code
_entity_poly.pdbx_strand_id
1 'polypeptide(L)'
;MHPEEIFDELEVLVNGLPFNLPHHEDGGVLYPFAWNSTSMGEFNSFNLLQSNEWIKPTDVNVVIKQWKELEYAKSFNELSSRQPEVDAWQDGIEALNREIDKLISSQAYYFSSERELGSPNGIIIAQMQDGNWVGISSKVYVASGMPIEVIDLSPIDRPTSEIEQKNYEIVGIISQIPDIAMNGDFADYACSHVHKMIFGMGETRESAWENTLKASGMLKTSQFNNIYKDRDYLIDYYYCDETEEEVQDIFDRYAKIERFLKQELSNPIVYRISSWISEHIYIIGQVKGMEGDKLGIYIKSNFVYNP
;
A
#
# COMPACT_ATOMS: atom_id res chain seq x y z
N MET A 1 6.27 20.34 23.51
CA MET A 1 6.40 18.96 24.00
C MET A 1 7.56 18.32 23.25
N HIS A 2 8.42 17.57 23.92
CA HIS A 2 9.48 16.81 23.24
C HIS A 2 8.87 15.61 22.49
N PRO A 3 9.48 15.07 21.41
CA PRO A 3 8.92 13.92 20.69
C PRO A 3 8.62 12.70 21.56
N GLU A 4 9.46 12.45 22.56
CA GLU A 4 9.29 11.36 23.52
C GLU A 4 8.00 11.55 24.34
N GLU A 5 7.77 12.76 24.86
CA GLU A 5 6.54 13.12 25.58
C GLU A 5 5.29 13.01 24.68
N ILE A 6 5.39 13.40 23.40
CA ILE A 6 4.29 13.27 22.42
C ILE A 6 3.98 11.79 22.16
N PHE A 7 5.02 10.96 22.03
CA PHE A 7 4.88 9.53 21.81
C PHE A 7 4.25 8.83 23.03
N ASP A 8 4.72 9.14 24.24
CA ASP A 8 4.22 8.59 25.50
C ASP A 8 2.72 8.94 25.69
N GLU A 9 2.33 10.19 25.43
CA GLU A 9 0.92 10.59 25.50
C GLU A 9 0.08 9.86 24.44
N LEU A 10 0.60 9.70 23.23
CA LEU A 10 -0.08 8.96 22.18
C LEU A 10 -0.27 7.48 22.53
N GLU A 11 0.72 6.84 23.16
CA GLU A 11 0.64 5.46 23.65
C GLU A 11 -0.52 5.30 24.63
N VAL A 12 -0.67 6.23 25.58
CA VAL A 12 -1.80 6.24 26.53
C VAL A 12 -3.14 6.43 25.82
N LEU A 13 -3.21 7.31 24.82
CA LEU A 13 -4.44 7.61 24.11
C LEU A 13 -4.96 6.43 23.27
N VAL A 14 -4.06 5.70 22.59
CA VAL A 14 -4.45 4.59 21.70
C VAL A 14 -4.65 3.26 22.43
N ASN A 15 -4.13 3.12 23.65
CA ASN A 15 -4.16 1.86 24.38
C ASN A 15 -5.58 1.30 24.58
N GLY A 16 -5.78 0.05 24.17
CA GLY A 16 -7.05 -0.67 24.34
C GLY A 16 -8.24 -0.06 23.60
N LEU A 17 -8.01 0.75 22.56
CA LEU A 17 -9.08 1.26 21.70
C LEU A 17 -9.29 0.29 20.53
N PRO A 18 -10.48 -0.33 20.40
CA PRO A 18 -10.76 -1.26 19.30
C PRO A 18 -10.90 -0.50 17.99
N PHE A 19 -10.20 -0.93 16.95
CA PHE A 19 -10.31 -0.34 15.62
C PHE A 19 -10.62 -1.43 14.62
N ASN A 20 -11.75 -1.35 13.93
CA ASN A 20 -12.11 -2.40 13.01
C ASN A 20 -12.10 -1.85 11.59
N LEU A 21 -11.70 -2.69 10.65
CA LEU A 21 -11.71 -2.39 9.22
C LEU A 21 -12.64 -3.39 8.53
N PRO A 22 -13.44 -2.96 7.55
CA PRO A 22 -14.24 -3.89 6.75
C PRO A 22 -13.37 -4.96 6.10
N HIS A 23 -13.81 -6.23 6.16
CA HIS A 23 -13.07 -7.42 5.70
C HIS A 23 -11.85 -7.80 6.56
N HIS A 24 -11.77 -7.25 7.77
CA HIS A 24 -10.78 -7.57 8.78
C HIS A 24 -11.49 -7.96 10.10
N GLU A 25 -12.22 -9.06 10.05
CA GLU A 25 -13.14 -9.54 11.09
C GLU A 25 -12.45 -9.90 12.42
N ASP A 26 -11.13 -10.08 12.43
CA ASP A 26 -10.31 -10.24 13.66
C ASP A 26 -10.03 -8.89 14.36
N GLY A 27 -10.51 -7.80 13.75
CA GLY A 27 -10.27 -6.44 14.17
C GLY A 27 -8.87 -5.92 13.86
N GLY A 28 -8.62 -4.70 14.29
CA GLY A 28 -7.38 -3.97 14.18
C GLY A 28 -7.04 -3.31 15.51
N VAL A 29 -5.75 -3.05 15.69
CA VAL A 29 -5.21 -2.41 16.88
C VAL A 29 -4.45 -1.17 16.45
N LEU A 30 -4.68 -0.07 17.17
CA LEU A 30 -3.94 1.18 16.99
C LEU A 30 -2.66 1.12 17.82
N TYR A 31 -1.53 1.37 17.18
CA TYR A 31 -0.22 1.43 17.80
C TYR A 31 0.35 2.84 17.65
N PRO A 32 1.03 3.39 18.68
CA PRO A 32 1.82 4.59 18.48
C PRO A 32 2.96 4.29 17.49
N PHE A 33 3.30 5.27 16.66
CA PHE A 33 4.33 5.14 15.64
C PHE A 33 5.28 6.33 15.66
N ALA A 34 6.57 6.03 15.53
CA ALA A 34 7.63 7.03 15.43
C ALA A 34 8.60 6.69 14.29
N TRP A 35 9.01 7.72 13.57
CA TRP A 35 10.04 7.65 12.55
C TRP A 35 11.20 8.60 12.89
N ASN A 36 12.34 8.02 13.22
CA ASN A 36 13.59 8.74 13.41
C ASN A 36 14.35 8.82 12.09
N SER A 37 14.41 10.03 11.52
CA SER A 37 15.04 10.29 10.24
C SER A 37 16.57 10.10 10.26
N THR A 38 17.20 10.21 11.42
CA THR A 38 18.66 10.02 11.59
C THR A 38 19.06 8.56 11.46
N SER A 39 18.28 7.63 12.00
CA SER A 39 18.59 6.20 11.95
C SER A 39 17.94 5.46 10.78
N MET A 40 16.78 5.94 10.30
CA MET A 40 16.00 5.27 9.24
C MET A 40 15.98 6.03 7.91
N GLY A 41 16.63 7.18 7.82
CA GLY A 41 16.66 8.03 6.63
C GLY A 41 15.38 8.84 6.44
N GLU A 42 15.28 9.56 5.32
CA GLU A 42 14.08 10.35 4.99
C GLU A 42 12.84 9.45 4.94
N PHE A 43 11.73 9.93 5.52
CA PHE A 43 10.49 9.18 5.47
C PHE A 43 9.93 9.14 4.04
N ASN A 44 9.83 7.94 3.47
CA ASN A 44 9.13 7.66 2.22
C ASN A 44 8.68 6.18 2.24
N SER A 45 7.81 5.80 1.30
CA SER A 45 7.29 4.42 1.28
C SER A 45 8.37 3.36 1.06
N PHE A 46 9.45 3.66 0.34
CA PHE A 46 10.55 2.70 0.14
C PHE A 46 11.27 2.40 1.46
N ASN A 47 11.71 3.44 2.17
CA ASN A 47 12.41 3.30 3.45
C ASN A 47 11.49 2.66 4.51
N LEU A 48 10.20 3.04 4.53
CA LEU A 48 9.22 2.43 5.44
C LEU A 48 9.06 0.93 5.19
N LEU A 49 8.90 0.52 3.93
CA LEU A 49 8.77 -0.90 3.59
C LEU A 49 10.06 -1.67 3.90
N GLN A 50 11.23 -1.05 3.66
CA GLN A 50 12.52 -1.64 3.95
C GLN A 50 12.76 -1.80 5.46
N SER A 51 12.44 -0.79 6.28
CA SER A 51 12.66 -0.82 7.74
C SER A 51 11.79 -1.85 8.44
N ASN A 52 10.62 -2.15 7.88
CA ASN A 52 9.72 -3.20 8.38
C ASN A 52 10.05 -4.59 7.80
N GLU A 53 11.12 -4.70 7.00
CA GLU A 53 11.52 -5.91 6.28
C GLU A 53 10.45 -6.45 5.31
N TRP A 54 9.50 -5.60 4.91
CA TRP A 54 8.42 -5.97 4.00
C TRP A 54 8.86 -6.08 2.55
N ILE A 55 10.03 -5.55 2.21
CA ILE A 55 10.66 -5.73 0.90
C ILE A 55 12.08 -6.25 1.07
N LYS A 56 12.48 -7.14 0.17
CA LYS A 56 13.83 -7.73 0.16
C LYS A 56 14.45 -7.60 -1.22
N PRO A 57 15.72 -7.14 -1.33
CA PRO A 57 16.42 -7.12 -2.61
C PRO A 57 16.49 -8.52 -3.23
N THR A 58 16.40 -8.57 -4.55
CA THR A 58 16.52 -9.81 -5.33
C THR A 58 17.08 -9.53 -6.72
N ASP A 59 17.27 -10.59 -7.50
CA ASP A 59 17.70 -10.50 -8.88
C ASP A 59 16.52 -10.16 -9.79
N VAL A 60 16.75 -9.30 -10.77
CA VAL A 60 15.78 -8.93 -11.82
C VAL A 60 15.17 -10.18 -12.47
N ASN A 61 16.02 -11.17 -12.77
CA ASN A 61 15.59 -12.43 -13.38
C ASN A 61 14.60 -13.24 -12.53
N VAL A 62 14.69 -13.12 -11.20
CA VAL A 62 13.73 -13.78 -10.29
C VAL A 62 12.36 -13.14 -10.42
N VAL A 63 12.30 -11.80 -10.44
CA VAL A 63 11.03 -11.07 -10.63
C VAL A 63 10.44 -11.33 -12.01
N ILE A 64 11.25 -11.30 -13.07
CA ILE A 64 10.81 -11.61 -14.44
C ILE A 64 10.24 -13.03 -14.53
N LYS A 65 10.91 -14.00 -13.90
CA LYS A 65 10.43 -15.38 -13.83
C LYS A 65 9.07 -15.46 -13.12
N GLN A 66 8.91 -14.79 -11.99
CA GLN A 66 7.64 -14.75 -11.25
C GLN A 66 6.51 -14.16 -12.10
N TRP A 67 6.75 -13.06 -12.81
CA TRP A 67 5.76 -12.46 -13.70
C TRP A 67 5.36 -13.41 -14.84
N LYS A 68 6.28 -14.22 -15.38
CA LYS A 68 5.96 -15.23 -16.42
C LYS A 68 5.18 -16.42 -15.88
N GLU A 69 5.53 -16.88 -14.69
CA GLU A 69 4.97 -18.10 -14.10
C GLU A 69 3.58 -17.89 -13.49
N LEU A 70 3.22 -16.63 -13.19
CA LEU A 70 1.92 -16.25 -12.65
C LEU A 70 1.52 -17.13 -11.45
N GLU A 71 2.46 -17.48 -10.58
CA GLU A 71 2.24 -18.50 -9.55
C GLU A 71 1.06 -18.17 -8.63
N TYR A 72 0.94 -16.91 -8.22
CA TYR A 72 -0.17 -16.46 -7.39
C TYR A 72 -1.52 -16.55 -8.13
N ALA A 73 -1.51 -16.37 -9.45
CA ALA A 73 -2.71 -16.42 -10.27
C ALA A 73 -3.25 -17.85 -10.43
N LYS A 74 -2.43 -18.88 -10.14
CA LYS A 74 -2.88 -20.28 -10.14
C LYS A 74 -3.94 -20.57 -9.08
N SER A 75 -4.09 -19.70 -8.07
CA SER A 75 -5.19 -19.76 -7.11
C SER A 75 -6.56 -19.44 -7.75
N PHE A 76 -6.59 -18.88 -8.96
CA PHE A 76 -7.83 -18.62 -9.69
C PHE A 76 -8.16 -19.78 -10.65
N ASN A 77 -9.30 -20.42 -10.41
CA ASN A 77 -9.75 -21.62 -11.13
C ASN A 77 -9.77 -21.46 -12.67
N GLU A 78 -10.08 -20.25 -13.15
CA GLU A 78 -10.22 -19.98 -14.59
C GLU A 78 -8.89 -19.84 -15.34
N LEU A 79 -7.76 -19.57 -14.67
CA LEU A 79 -6.50 -19.25 -15.36
C LEU A 79 -6.04 -20.39 -16.28
N SER A 80 -6.18 -21.63 -15.81
CA SER A 80 -5.81 -22.84 -16.56
C SER A 80 -6.53 -22.99 -17.91
N SER A 81 -7.70 -22.33 -18.07
CA SER A 81 -8.48 -22.36 -19.30
C SER A 81 -8.13 -21.25 -20.31
N ARG A 82 -7.23 -20.32 -19.93
CA ARG A 82 -6.89 -19.11 -20.68
C ARG A 82 -5.50 -19.16 -21.33
N GLN A 83 -5.06 -20.33 -21.78
CA GLN A 83 -3.69 -20.54 -22.29
C GLN A 83 -3.23 -19.51 -23.35
N PRO A 84 -4.04 -19.11 -24.35
CA PRO A 84 -3.61 -18.11 -25.32
C PRO A 84 -3.31 -16.72 -24.70
N GLU A 85 -4.04 -16.32 -23.67
CA GLU A 85 -3.79 -15.07 -22.93
C GLU A 85 -2.48 -15.18 -22.13
N VAL A 86 -2.24 -16.34 -21.51
CA VAL A 86 -1.01 -16.64 -20.77
C VAL A 86 0.22 -16.67 -21.68
N ASP A 87 0.12 -17.26 -22.87
CA ASP A 87 1.21 -17.29 -23.85
C ASP A 87 1.55 -15.86 -24.32
N ALA A 88 0.54 -15.08 -24.69
CA ALA A 88 0.72 -13.69 -25.10
C ALA A 88 1.29 -12.81 -23.97
N TRP A 89 0.89 -13.07 -22.73
CA TRP A 89 1.48 -12.46 -21.55
C TRP A 89 2.97 -12.77 -21.43
N GLN A 90 3.35 -14.05 -21.52
CA GLN A 90 4.74 -14.49 -21.41
C GLN A 90 5.63 -13.87 -22.51
N ASP A 91 5.13 -13.81 -23.74
CA ASP A 91 5.80 -13.12 -24.86
C ASP A 91 5.99 -11.62 -24.57
N GLY A 92 4.97 -10.98 -23.99
CA GLY A 92 5.02 -9.59 -23.55
C GLY A 92 6.06 -9.35 -22.46
N ILE A 93 6.13 -10.23 -21.45
CA ILE A 93 7.16 -10.17 -20.39
C ILE A 93 8.56 -10.41 -20.97
N GLU A 94 8.73 -11.30 -21.96
CA GLU A 94 10.01 -11.50 -22.64
C GLU A 94 10.45 -10.26 -23.41
N ALA A 95 9.53 -9.61 -24.13
CA ALA A 95 9.81 -8.34 -24.78
C ALA A 95 10.22 -7.25 -23.78
N LEU A 96 9.51 -7.17 -22.65
CA LEU A 96 9.82 -6.25 -21.57
C LEU A 96 11.19 -6.50 -20.95
N ASN A 97 11.56 -7.77 -20.73
CA ASN A 97 12.86 -8.16 -20.19
C ASN A 97 14.01 -7.63 -21.05
N ARG A 98 13.90 -7.76 -22.39
CA ARG A 98 14.90 -7.24 -23.33
C ARG A 98 15.07 -5.73 -23.25
N GLU A 99 14.03 -4.97 -22.92
CA GLU A 99 14.14 -3.53 -22.71
C GLU A 99 14.75 -3.17 -21.37
N ILE A 100 14.44 -3.93 -20.31
CA ILE A 100 15.04 -3.73 -18.99
C ILE A 100 16.56 -3.89 -19.06
N ASP A 101 17.07 -4.81 -19.87
CA ASP A 101 18.52 -5.02 -20.09
C ASP A 101 19.22 -3.81 -20.75
N LYS A 102 18.47 -2.90 -21.39
CA LYS A 102 19.03 -1.68 -22.02
C LYS A 102 19.09 -0.47 -21.06
N LEU A 103 18.53 -0.60 -19.86
CA LEU A 103 18.48 0.48 -18.88
C LEU A 103 19.85 0.69 -18.21
N ILE A 104 20.10 1.91 -17.69
CA ILE A 104 21.41 2.26 -17.09
C ILE A 104 21.70 1.39 -15.87
N SER A 105 20.69 1.22 -15.01
CA SER A 105 20.77 0.39 -13.82
C SER A 105 19.38 -0.14 -13.48
N SER A 106 19.30 -1.33 -12.90
CA SER A 106 18.07 -1.95 -12.43
C SER A 106 18.28 -2.60 -11.06
N GLN A 107 17.27 -2.45 -10.21
CA GLN A 107 17.19 -3.03 -8.88
C GLN A 107 15.84 -3.75 -8.78
N ALA A 108 15.82 -4.93 -8.19
CA ALA A 108 14.60 -5.70 -8.01
C ALA A 108 14.34 -5.98 -6.54
N TYR A 109 13.06 -6.00 -6.18
CA TYR A 109 12.58 -6.25 -4.83
C TYR A 109 11.38 -7.18 -4.90
N TYR A 110 11.25 -8.10 -3.94
CA TYR A 110 10.01 -8.83 -3.69
C TYR A 110 9.46 -8.45 -2.31
N PHE A 111 8.14 -8.51 -2.14
CA PHE A 111 7.52 -8.26 -0.84
C PHE A 111 7.64 -9.48 0.06
N SER A 112 7.99 -9.38 1.32
CA SER A 112 7.88 -10.55 2.20
C SER A 112 6.41 -10.91 2.42
N SER A 113 6.02 -12.16 2.18
CA SER A 113 4.73 -12.69 2.65
C SER A 113 4.96 -13.50 3.94
N GLU A 114 4.15 -13.25 4.97
CA GLU A 114 4.14 -14.07 6.20
C GLU A 114 3.55 -15.48 5.92
N ARG A 115 2.83 -15.68 4.81
CA ARG A 115 2.25 -16.98 4.40
C ARG A 115 2.92 -17.52 3.14
N GLU A 116 3.12 -18.84 3.09
CA GLU A 116 3.66 -19.60 1.94
C GLU A 116 2.74 -19.62 0.69
N LEU A 117 1.76 -18.72 0.63
CA LEU A 117 0.81 -18.61 -0.48
C LEU A 117 1.42 -17.83 -1.64
N GLY A 118 2.21 -18.53 -2.47
CA GLY A 118 2.64 -18.06 -3.79
C GLY A 118 3.57 -16.84 -3.77
N SER A 119 4.47 -16.76 -4.75
CA SER A 119 5.51 -15.75 -4.69
C SER A 119 4.95 -14.32 -4.74
N PRO A 120 5.34 -13.44 -3.81
CA PRO A 120 4.89 -12.06 -3.71
C PRO A 120 5.27 -11.24 -4.96
N ASN A 121 4.38 -10.32 -5.36
CA ASN A 121 4.56 -9.46 -6.53
C ASN A 121 5.92 -8.75 -6.51
N GLY A 122 6.80 -9.01 -7.49
CA GLY A 122 8.07 -8.30 -7.59
C GLY A 122 7.90 -6.89 -8.16
N ILE A 123 8.85 -6.01 -7.80
CA ILE A 123 9.01 -4.68 -8.40
C ILE A 123 10.42 -4.58 -8.96
N ILE A 124 10.55 -4.10 -10.19
CA ILE A 124 11.81 -3.67 -10.77
C ILE A 124 11.80 -2.14 -10.81
N ILE A 125 12.81 -1.51 -10.22
CA ILE A 125 13.08 -0.08 -10.36
C ILE A 125 14.35 0.09 -11.18
N ALA A 126 14.30 0.94 -12.20
CA ALA A 126 15.42 1.13 -13.10
C ALA A 126 15.57 2.58 -13.56
N GLN A 127 16.81 2.95 -13.89
CA GLN A 127 17.14 4.28 -14.40
C GLN A 127 17.20 4.27 -15.92
N MET A 128 16.48 5.21 -16.54
CA MET A 128 16.43 5.40 -17.99
C MET A 128 17.58 6.27 -18.50
N GLN A 129 17.78 6.27 -19.81
CA GLN A 129 18.88 6.97 -20.49
C GLN A 129 18.84 8.50 -20.32
N ASP A 130 17.69 9.08 -20.04
CA ASP A 130 17.54 10.51 -19.81
C ASP A 130 17.63 10.92 -18.33
N GLY A 131 18.01 9.98 -17.46
CA GLY A 131 18.21 10.18 -16.03
C GLY A 131 16.96 9.94 -15.17
N ASN A 132 15.77 9.92 -15.77
CA ASN A 132 14.52 9.58 -15.09
C ASN A 132 14.51 8.12 -14.63
N TRP A 133 13.60 7.81 -13.70
CA TRP A 133 13.40 6.48 -13.15
C TRP A 133 12.05 5.91 -13.57
N VAL A 134 12.02 4.60 -13.75
CA VAL A 134 10.79 3.81 -13.98
C VAL A 134 10.75 2.67 -12.99
N GLY A 135 9.61 2.49 -12.35
CA GLY A 135 9.28 1.28 -11.63
C GLY A 135 8.23 0.48 -12.38
N ILE A 136 8.33 -0.84 -12.29
CA ILE A 136 7.53 -1.79 -13.04
C ILE A 136 7.07 -2.88 -12.08
N SER A 137 5.78 -3.18 -12.12
CA SER A 137 5.18 -4.24 -11.31
C SER A 137 3.91 -4.76 -11.96
N SER A 138 3.32 -5.78 -11.35
CA SER A 138 1.95 -6.20 -11.61
C SER A 138 0.97 -5.39 -10.76
N LYS A 139 -0.27 -5.28 -11.24
CA LYS A 139 -1.39 -4.86 -10.38
C LYS A 139 -1.59 -5.91 -9.29
N VAL A 140 -1.81 -5.44 -8.07
CA VAL A 140 -2.09 -6.28 -6.91
C VAL A 140 -3.59 -6.31 -6.68
N TYR A 141 -4.12 -7.48 -6.33
CA TYR A 141 -5.48 -7.56 -5.83
C TYR A 141 -5.52 -6.98 -4.43
N VAL A 142 -6.45 -6.06 -4.21
CA VAL A 142 -6.72 -5.47 -2.91
C VAL A 142 -8.16 -5.82 -2.58
N ALA A 143 -8.34 -6.68 -1.59
CA ALA A 143 -9.64 -7.26 -1.24
C ALA A 143 -10.67 -6.19 -0.84
N SER A 144 -10.24 -5.07 -0.26
CA SER A 144 -11.14 -4.03 0.24
C SER A 144 -10.74 -2.60 -0.14
N GLY A 145 -11.75 -1.76 -0.35
CA GLY A 145 -11.61 -0.33 -0.16
C GLY A 145 -11.70 0.02 1.32
N MET A 146 -11.06 1.12 1.74
CA MET A 146 -11.34 1.74 3.03
C MET A 146 -12.50 2.72 2.84
N PRO A 147 -13.66 2.50 3.47
CA PRO A 147 -14.78 3.45 3.39
C PRO A 147 -14.39 4.80 3.97
N ILE A 148 -14.94 5.88 3.40
CA ILE A 148 -14.71 7.25 3.89
C ILE A 148 -15.28 7.45 5.30
N GLU A 149 -16.20 6.58 5.69
CA GLU A 149 -16.84 6.57 6.99
C GLU A 149 -15.92 6.05 8.11
N VAL A 150 -14.89 5.25 7.79
CA VAL A 150 -13.93 4.70 8.77
C VAL A 150 -12.76 5.64 9.00
N ILE A 151 -12.18 6.16 7.92
CA ILE A 151 -11.19 7.24 7.98
C ILE A 151 -11.63 8.26 6.94
N ASP A 152 -11.92 9.47 7.42
CA ASP A 152 -12.28 10.58 6.54
C ASP A 152 -11.00 11.11 5.90
N LEU A 153 -10.97 11.04 4.56
CA LEU A 153 -9.80 11.28 3.74
C LEU A 153 -10.11 12.31 2.66
N SER A 154 -9.21 13.29 2.52
CA SER A 154 -9.21 14.22 1.39
C SER A 154 -8.10 13.88 0.40
N PRO A 155 -8.25 14.20 -0.90
CA PRO A 155 -7.14 14.16 -1.85
C PRO A 155 -5.97 15.02 -1.37
N ILE A 156 -4.74 14.58 -1.64
CA ILE A 156 -3.57 15.44 -1.46
C ILE A 156 -3.38 16.20 -2.77
N ASP A 157 -3.48 17.53 -2.72
CA ASP A 157 -3.06 18.38 -3.82
C ASP A 157 -1.53 18.33 -3.94
N ARG A 158 -1.02 17.32 -4.64
CA ARG A 158 0.35 17.35 -5.14
C ARG A 158 0.30 17.75 -6.60
N PRO A 159 1.17 18.68 -7.05
CA PRO A 159 1.42 18.78 -8.47
C PRO A 159 1.92 17.40 -8.91
N THR A 160 1.13 16.71 -9.72
CA THR A 160 1.62 15.54 -10.43
C THR A 160 2.82 16.06 -11.21
N SER A 161 4.02 15.56 -10.92
CA SER A 161 5.14 15.77 -11.84
C SER A 161 4.70 15.12 -13.14
N GLU A 162 4.16 15.91 -14.06
CA GLU A 162 3.86 15.50 -15.42
C GLU A 162 5.22 15.30 -16.07
N ILE A 163 5.86 14.16 -15.77
CA ILE A 163 6.84 13.60 -16.67
C ILE A 163 6.03 13.37 -17.93
N GLU A 164 6.20 14.27 -18.91
CA GLU A 164 5.64 14.07 -20.24
C GLU A 164 5.95 12.62 -20.59
N GLN A 165 4.89 11.84 -20.84
CA GLN A 165 5.03 10.48 -21.33
C GLN A 165 5.65 10.59 -22.72
N LYS A 166 6.98 10.78 -22.78
CA LYS A 166 7.73 10.53 -23.99
C LYS A 166 7.40 9.09 -24.38
N ASN A 167 7.40 8.82 -25.68
CA ASN A 167 7.20 7.48 -26.21
C ASN A 167 8.41 6.58 -25.86
N TYR A 168 8.58 6.25 -24.58
CA TYR A 168 9.56 5.28 -24.13
C TYR A 168 9.11 3.90 -24.59
N GLU A 169 10.04 3.15 -25.19
CA GLU A 169 9.78 1.81 -25.72
C GLU A 169 9.19 0.88 -24.64
N ILE A 170 9.67 1.00 -23.40
CA ILE A 170 9.19 0.23 -22.25
C ILE A 170 7.72 0.50 -21.92
N VAL A 171 7.26 1.75 -22.04
CA VAL A 171 5.87 2.13 -21.82
C VAL A 171 4.99 1.55 -22.93
N GLY A 172 5.47 1.64 -24.17
CA GLY A 172 4.83 1.03 -25.33
C GLY A 172 4.63 -0.48 -25.15
N ILE A 173 5.67 -1.20 -24.74
CA ILE A 173 5.60 -2.65 -24.50
C ILE A 173 4.63 -2.97 -23.38
N ILE A 174 4.71 -2.30 -22.23
CA ILE A 174 3.80 -2.56 -21.10
C ILE A 174 2.34 -2.39 -21.54
N SER A 175 2.02 -1.37 -22.36
CA SER A 175 0.66 -1.16 -22.88
C SER A 175 0.15 -2.24 -23.85
N GLN A 176 1.06 -3.05 -24.41
CA GLN A 176 0.73 -4.14 -25.34
C GLN A 176 0.61 -5.50 -24.64
N ILE A 177 1.10 -5.62 -23.40
CA ILE A 177 0.94 -6.83 -22.60
C ILE A 177 -0.55 -6.97 -22.26
N PRO A 178 -1.20 -8.11 -22.58
CA PRO A 178 -2.63 -8.27 -22.39
C PRO A 178 -2.99 -8.27 -20.90
N ASP A 179 -4.16 -7.71 -20.59
CA ASP A 179 -4.79 -7.89 -19.28
C ASP A 179 -5.33 -9.32 -19.16
N ILE A 180 -5.13 -9.97 -18.01
CA ILE A 180 -5.70 -11.29 -17.71
C ILE A 180 -6.78 -11.10 -16.64
N ALA A 181 -8.04 -11.34 -17.03
CA ALA A 181 -9.13 -11.37 -16.06
C ALA A 181 -9.09 -12.69 -15.28
N MET A 182 -9.20 -12.57 -13.96
CA MET A 182 -9.11 -13.68 -13.02
C MET A 182 -10.34 -13.67 -12.14
N ASN A 183 -11.11 -14.76 -12.21
CA ASN A 183 -12.26 -15.00 -11.34
C ASN A 183 -12.00 -16.27 -10.53
N GLY A 184 -12.37 -16.23 -9.25
CA GLY A 184 -12.20 -17.35 -8.35
C GLY A 184 -13.14 -17.24 -7.17
N ASP A 185 -13.32 -18.38 -6.51
CA ASP A 185 -14.04 -18.45 -5.24
C ASP A 185 -13.03 -18.84 -4.17
N PHE A 186 -12.90 -18.02 -3.14
CA PHE A 186 -12.13 -18.39 -1.96
C PHE A 186 -12.95 -18.24 -0.70
N ALA A 187 -13.04 -19.33 0.06
CA ALA A 187 -13.85 -19.42 1.27
C ALA A 187 -15.29 -18.90 1.05
N ASP A 188 -15.91 -19.26 -0.09
CA ASP A 188 -17.26 -18.86 -0.50
C ASP A 188 -17.43 -17.37 -0.88
N TYR A 189 -16.33 -16.62 -1.03
CA TYR A 189 -16.35 -15.26 -1.58
C TYR A 189 -15.90 -15.25 -3.04
N ALA A 190 -16.80 -14.79 -3.91
CA ALA A 190 -16.48 -14.52 -5.31
C ALA A 190 -15.51 -13.33 -5.38
N CYS A 191 -14.32 -13.57 -5.95
CA CYS A 191 -13.32 -12.56 -6.20
C CYS A 191 -13.09 -12.41 -7.71
N SER A 192 -13.04 -11.17 -8.16
CA SER A 192 -12.68 -10.81 -9.54
C SER A 192 -11.51 -9.84 -9.51
N HIS A 193 -10.46 -10.15 -10.26
CA HIS A 193 -9.28 -9.31 -10.40
C HIS A 193 -8.87 -9.24 -11.87
N VAL A 194 -8.31 -8.10 -12.28
CA VAL A 194 -7.66 -7.99 -13.60
C VAL A 194 -6.17 -7.87 -13.34
N HIS A 195 -5.43 -8.93 -13.64
CA HIS A 195 -3.98 -8.88 -13.65
C HIS A 195 -3.50 -8.09 -14.85
N LYS A 196 -2.59 -7.16 -14.61
CA LYS A 196 -1.97 -6.35 -15.65
C LYS A 196 -0.61 -5.86 -15.21
N MET A 197 0.28 -5.63 -16.16
CA MET A 197 1.52 -4.90 -15.89
C MET A 197 1.21 -3.41 -15.72
N ILE A 198 1.89 -2.80 -14.76
CA ILE A 198 1.82 -1.37 -14.50
C ILE A 198 3.23 -0.79 -14.42
N PHE A 199 3.30 0.52 -14.52
CA PHE A 199 4.54 1.25 -14.28
C PHE A 199 4.26 2.57 -13.57
N GLY A 200 5.28 3.08 -12.90
CA GLY A 200 5.31 4.43 -12.35
C GLY A 200 6.62 5.11 -12.72
N MET A 201 6.55 6.33 -13.21
CA MET A 201 7.75 7.13 -13.55
C MET A 201 8.04 8.16 -12.47
N GLY A 202 9.30 8.53 -12.32
CA GLY A 202 9.73 9.56 -11.37
C GLY A 202 11.05 10.20 -11.78
N GLU A 203 11.29 11.44 -11.36
CA GLU A 203 12.60 12.10 -11.53
C GLU A 203 13.64 11.47 -10.61
N THR A 204 13.18 10.83 -9.53
CA THR A 204 14.00 10.12 -8.54
C THR A 204 13.56 8.66 -8.44
N ARG A 205 14.44 7.82 -7.91
CA ARG A 205 14.14 6.41 -7.64
C ARG A 205 12.95 6.26 -6.70
N GLU A 206 12.90 7.09 -5.66
CA GLU A 206 11.86 7.09 -4.62
C GLU A 206 10.51 7.53 -5.17
N SER A 207 10.48 8.50 -6.09
CA SER A 207 9.23 8.92 -6.75
C SER A 207 8.73 7.88 -7.75
N ALA A 208 9.61 7.24 -8.52
CA ALA A 208 9.24 6.13 -9.41
C ALA A 208 8.69 4.94 -8.60
N TRP A 209 9.31 4.62 -7.47
CA TRP A 209 8.81 3.63 -6.52
C TRP A 209 7.40 3.96 -6.01
N GLU A 210 7.20 5.16 -5.44
CA GLU A 210 5.88 5.58 -4.95
C GLU A 210 4.81 5.55 -6.03
N ASN A 211 5.12 6.05 -7.22
CA ASN A 211 4.19 6.06 -8.34
C ASN A 211 3.85 4.65 -8.83
N THR A 212 4.82 3.73 -8.78
CA THR A 212 4.61 2.31 -9.12
C THR A 212 3.70 1.63 -8.10
N LEU A 213 3.92 1.85 -6.80
CA LEU A 213 3.05 1.31 -5.76
C LEU A 213 1.62 1.86 -5.83
N LYS A 214 1.47 3.15 -6.18
CA LYS A 214 0.15 3.75 -6.41
C LYS A 214 -0.54 3.13 -7.63
N ALA A 215 0.20 2.96 -8.73
CA ALA A 215 -0.32 2.35 -9.96
C ALA A 215 -0.68 0.86 -9.78
N SER A 216 0.03 0.12 -8.94
CA SER A 216 -0.29 -1.28 -8.61
C SER A 216 -1.49 -1.42 -7.67
N GLY A 217 -1.90 -0.34 -7.01
CA GLY A 217 -2.92 -0.32 -5.97
C GLY A 217 -2.40 -0.66 -4.57
N MET A 218 -1.11 -0.94 -4.42
CA MET A 218 -0.50 -1.27 -3.12
C MET A 218 -0.35 -0.06 -2.20
N LEU A 219 -0.28 1.16 -2.75
CA LEU A 219 -0.14 2.38 -1.95
C LEU A 219 -1.26 3.37 -2.27
N LYS A 220 -1.96 3.81 -1.23
CA LYS A 220 -2.81 5.01 -1.28
C LYS A 220 -2.30 6.01 -0.26
N THR A 221 -2.12 7.26 -0.71
CA THR A 221 -1.79 8.39 0.16
C THR A 221 -2.94 9.38 0.16
N SER A 222 -3.36 9.87 1.32
CA SER A 222 -4.48 10.81 1.43
C SER A 222 -4.27 11.77 2.61
N GLN A 223 -4.85 12.97 2.52
CA GLN A 223 -4.83 13.91 3.63
C GLN A 223 -5.78 13.39 4.72
N PHE A 224 -5.28 13.31 5.95
CA PHE A 224 -6.08 12.88 7.09
C PHE A 224 -7.03 13.98 7.54
N ASN A 225 -8.32 13.65 7.70
CA ASN A 225 -9.30 14.51 8.35
C ASN A 225 -9.65 13.97 9.74
N ASN A 226 -10.32 12.80 9.84
CA ASN A 226 -10.86 12.26 11.09
C ASN A 226 -10.83 10.71 11.10
N ILE A 227 -10.87 10.11 12.29
CA ILE A 227 -11.10 8.68 12.52
C ILE A 227 -12.58 8.51 12.84
N TYR A 228 -13.30 7.87 11.92
CA TYR A 228 -14.75 7.88 11.79
C TYR A 228 -15.33 9.23 11.39
N LYS A 229 -16.21 9.20 10.40
CA LYS A 229 -16.89 10.41 9.91
C LYS A 229 -17.97 10.89 10.88
N ASP A 230 -18.71 9.94 11.45
CA ASP A 230 -19.76 10.18 12.43
C ASP A 230 -19.91 8.97 13.37
N ARG A 231 -20.61 9.21 14.48
CA ARG A 231 -20.91 8.19 15.49
C ARG A 231 -21.86 7.12 14.95
N ASP A 232 -22.74 7.48 14.02
CA ASP A 232 -23.78 6.56 13.54
C ASP A 232 -23.16 5.37 12.81
N TYR A 233 -22.04 5.59 12.09
CA TYR A 233 -21.27 4.50 11.50
C TYR A 233 -20.78 3.46 12.55
N LEU A 234 -20.36 3.91 13.74
CA LEU A 234 -19.94 2.99 14.81
C LEU A 234 -21.10 2.14 15.32
N ILE A 235 -22.30 2.74 15.44
CA ILE A 235 -23.51 2.05 15.88
C ILE A 235 -23.92 0.99 14.86
N ASP A 236 -24.03 1.38 13.59
CA ASP A 236 -24.55 0.54 12.52
C ASP A 236 -23.65 -0.66 12.21
N TYR A 237 -22.33 -0.49 12.35
CA TYR A 237 -21.35 -1.47 11.87
C TYR A 237 -20.71 -2.29 12.99
N TYR A 238 -20.48 -1.73 14.19
CA TYR A 238 -19.62 -2.37 15.21
C TYR A 238 -20.33 -2.84 16.47
N TYR A 239 -21.44 -2.20 16.85
CA TYR A 239 -21.89 -2.26 18.23
C TYR A 239 -23.39 -2.47 18.36
N CYS A 240 -23.89 -3.51 17.68
CA CYS A 240 -25.28 -3.96 17.84
C CYS A 240 -25.62 -4.41 19.27
N ASP A 241 -24.61 -4.79 20.06
CA ASP A 241 -24.75 -5.28 21.43
C ASP A 241 -24.27 -4.28 22.51
N GLU A 242 -23.65 -3.15 22.16
CA GLU A 242 -23.24 -2.13 23.14
C GLU A 242 -24.34 -1.09 23.38
N THR A 243 -24.28 -0.45 24.54
CA THR A 243 -25.15 0.65 24.89
C THR A 243 -24.74 1.94 24.15
N GLU A 244 -25.70 2.85 23.95
CA GLU A 244 -25.42 4.18 23.35
C GLU A 244 -24.32 4.96 24.10
N GLU A 245 -24.18 4.74 25.41
CA GLU A 245 -23.18 5.37 26.27
C GLU A 245 -21.77 4.80 25.99
N GLU A 246 -21.64 3.49 25.85
CA GLU A 246 -20.37 2.82 25.49
C GLU A 246 -19.86 3.29 24.12
N VAL A 247 -20.76 3.33 23.12
CA VAL A 247 -20.40 3.83 21.79
C VAL A 247 -19.99 5.30 21.82
N GLN A 248 -20.63 6.12 22.67
CA GLN A 248 -20.26 7.52 22.85
C GLN A 248 -18.87 7.67 23.48
N ASP A 249 -18.52 6.89 24.50
CA ASP A 249 -17.19 6.93 25.11
C ASP A 249 -16.10 6.55 24.09
N ILE A 250 -16.33 5.51 23.28
CA ILE A 250 -15.42 5.11 22.21
C ILE A 250 -15.23 6.24 21.20
N PHE A 251 -16.33 6.85 20.73
CA PHE A 251 -16.27 7.97 19.79
C PHE A 251 -15.52 9.18 20.38
N ASP A 252 -15.75 9.51 21.65
CA ASP A 252 -15.05 10.61 22.33
C ASP A 252 -13.55 10.32 22.51
N ARG A 253 -13.16 9.07 22.69
CA ARG A 253 -11.75 8.65 22.72
C ARG A 253 -11.08 8.86 21.35
N TYR A 254 -11.76 8.53 20.26
CA TYR A 254 -11.27 8.84 18.90
C TYR A 254 -11.12 10.34 18.67
N ALA A 255 -12.12 11.14 19.05
CA ALA A 255 -12.05 12.61 18.93
C ALA A 255 -10.89 13.23 19.74
N LYS A 256 -10.52 12.63 20.89
CA LYS A 256 -9.34 13.05 21.67
C LYS A 256 -8.04 12.77 20.90
N ILE A 257 -7.90 11.57 20.32
CA ILE A 257 -6.75 11.19 19.49
C ILE A 257 -6.61 12.16 18.31
N GLU A 258 -7.68 12.41 17.56
CA GLU A 258 -7.65 13.31 16.41
C GLU A 258 -7.20 14.72 16.77
N ARG A 259 -7.74 15.25 17.88
CA ARG A 259 -7.38 16.57 18.38
C ARG A 259 -5.89 16.62 18.71
N PHE A 260 -5.38 15.59 19.39
CA PHE A 260 -3.97 15.46 19.71
C PHE A 260 -3.10 15.44 18.45
N LEU A 261 -3.41 14.58 17.47
CA LEU A 261 -2.66 14.51 16.20
C LEU A 261 -2.65 15.87 15.47
N LYS A 262 -3.79 16.56 15.38
CA LYS A 262 -3.89 17.88 14.71
C LYS A 262 -3.18 18.99 15.50
N GLN A 263 -3.10 18.86 16.82
CA GLN A 263 -2.41 19.82 17.68
C GLN A 263 -0.90 19.67 17.62
N GLU A 264 -0.38 18.45 17.64
CA GLU A 264 1.07 18.19 17.73
C GLU A 264 1.75 18.01 16.35
N LEU A 265 1.00 17.59 15.33
CA LEU A 265 1.55 17.26 14.02
C LEU A 265 1.15 18.28 12.95
N SER A 266 2.09 18.61 12.07
CA SER A 266 1.87 19.38 10.86
C SER A 266 1.38 18.47 9.74
N ASN A 267 0.20 18.77 9.19
CA ASN A 267 -0.41 18.12 8.02
C ASN A 267 -0.34 16.58 8.07
N PRO A 268 -1.06 15.92 8.98
CA PRO A 268 -1.06 14.45 9.04
C PRO A 268 -1.53 13.85 7.72
N ILE A 269 -0.80 12.85 7.21
CA ILE A 269 -1.08 12.13 5.98
C ILE A 269 -1.35 10.68 6.32
N VAL A 270 -2.31 10.08 5.62
CA VAL A 270 -2.57 8.65 5.68
C VAL A 270 -1.79 7.94 4.58
N TYR A 271 -0.99 6.94 4.95
CA TYR A 271 -0.39 5.95 4.06
C TYR A 271 -1.09 4.62 4.28
N ARG A 272 -1.87 4.16 3.30
CA ARG A 272 -2.48 2.83 3.26
C ARG A 272 -1.64 1.95 2.34
N ILE A 273 -0.99 0.95 2.92
CA ILE A 273 -0.17 -0.03 2.23
C ILE A 273 -0.94 -1.35 2.27
N SER A 274 -1.43 -1.77 1.11
CA SER A 274 -2.23 -2.98 0.95
C SER A 274 -1.43 -4.03 0.20
N SER A 275 -1.46 -5.25 0.71
CA SER A 275 -0.92 -6.45 0.06
C SER A 275 -2.06 -7.44 -0.20
N TRP A 276 -1.72 -8.63 -0.69
CA TRP A 276 -2.69 -9.70 -0.89
C TRP A 276 -3.39 -10.07 0.44
N ILE A 277 -2.63 -10.25 1.53
CA ILE A 277 -3.16 -10.80 2.80
C ILE A 277 -3.20 -9.78 3.95
N SER A 278 -2.60 -8.61 3.78
CA SER A 278 -2.45 -7.64 4.87
C SER A 278 -2.71 -6.22 4.43
N GLU A 279 -3.09 -5.41 5.40
CA GLU A 279 -3.23 -3.98 5.28
C GLU A 279 -2.52 -3.29 6.44
N HIS A 280 -1.74 -2.27 6.08
CA HIS A 280 -0.95 -1.46 6.98
C HIS A 280 -1.29 0.00 6.76
N ILE A 281 -1.87 0.65 7.76
CA ILE A 281 -2.30 2.05 7.66
C ILE A 281 -1.50 2.88 8.64
N TYR A 282 -0.88 3.95 8.15
CA TYR A 282 -0.16 4.92 8.96
C TYR A 282 -0.85 6.26 8.87
N ILE A 283 -1.20 6.87 10.00
CA ILE A 283 -1.67 8.25 10.09
C ILE A 283 -0.54 9.05 10.73
N ILE A 284 0.25 9.74 9.92
CA ILE A 284 1.54 10.29 10.38
C ILE A 284 1.73 11.73 9.91
N GLY A 285 2.40 12.52 10.75
CA GLY A 285 2.74 13.90 10.44
C GLY A 285 4.10 14.27 10.99
N GLN A 286 4.58 15.43 10.59
CA GLN A 286 5.81 15.98 11.14
C GLN A 286 5.52 16.64 12.48
N VAL A 287 6.34 16.40 13.49
CA VAL A 287 6.19 17.09 14.79
C VAL A 287 6.38 18.59 14.59
N LYS A 288 5.43 19.40 15.08
CA LYS A 288 5.50 20.85 14.95
C LYS A 288 6.77 21.40 15.59
N GLY A 289 7.52 22.19 14.83
CA GLY A 289 8.77 22.79 15.29
C GLY A 289 10.00 21.87 15.20
N MET A 290 9.89 20.68 14.61
CA MET A 290 11.01 19.76 14.39
C MET A 290 11.09 19.33 12.92
N GLU A 291 12.30 19.21 12.39
CA GLU A 291 12.53 18.78 11.01
C GLU A 291 12.80 17.27 10.91
N GLY A 292 12.34 16.65 9.82
CA GLY A 292 12.65 15.26 9.47
C GLY A 292 11.80 14.20 10.18
N ASP A 293 11.72 14.25 11.51
CA ASP A 293 11.06 13.18 12.29
C ASP A 293 9.54 13.18 12.13
N LYS A 294 8.96 11.97 12.08
CA LYS A 294 7.51 11.76 11.98
C LYS A 294 6.99 11.03 13.20
N LEU A 295 5.79 11.40 13.63
CA LEU A 295 5.03 10.70 14.66
C LEU A 295 3.62 10.45 14.16
N GLY A 296 2.92 9.50 14.77
CA GLY A 296 1.53 9.23 14.47
C GLY A 296 1.09 7.85 14.92
N ILE A 297 0.12 7.30 14.20
CA ILE A 297 -0.51 6.04 14.54
C ILE A 297 -0.29 5.04 13.42
N TYR A 298 -0.09 3.79 13.79
CA TYR A 298 -0.01 2.65 12.91
C TYR A 298 -1.15 1.67 13.22
N ILE A 299 -1.83 1.19 12.19
CA ILE A 299 -2.85 0.15 12.27
C ILE A 299 -2.34 -1.03 11.44
N LYS A 300 -2.13 -2.18 12.11
CA LYS A 300 -1.90 -3.46 11.45
C LYS A 300 -3.21 -4.22 11.39
N SER A 301 -3.57 -4.72 10.22
CA SER A 301 -4.66 -5.67 10.10
C SER A 301 -4.40 -6.70 9.00
N ASN A 302 -4.91 -7.91 9.20
CA ASN A 302 -4.85 -8.99 8.23
C ASN A 302 -6.26 -9.24 7.71
N PHE A 303 -6.40 -9.59 6.44
CA PHE A 303 -7.69 -10.02 5.91
C PHE A 303 -8.03 -11.38 6.50
N VAL A 304 -9.22 -11.53 7.09
CA VAL A 304 -9.66 -12.83 7.62
C VAL A 304 -10.08 -13.74 6.46
N TYR A 305 -10.69 -13.15 5.44
CA TYR A 305 -11.10 -13.83 4.21
C TYR A 305 -10.36 -13.21 3.02
N ASN A 306 -9.37 -13.91 2.48
CA ASN A 306 -8.69 -13.47 1.25
C ASN A 306 -8.29 -14.67 0.39
N PRO A 307 -8.49 -14.61 -0.95
CA PRO A 307 -8.11 -15.63 -1.93
C PRO A 307 -6.72 -16.27 -1.83
#